data_AF-A0A7S0FDY3-F1
#
_entry.id   AF-A0A7S0FDY3-F1
#
_cell.length_a   1.000
_cell.length_b   1.000
_cell.length_c   1.000
_cell.angle_alpha   90.00
_cell.angle_beta   90.00
_cell.angle_gamma   90.00
#
_symmetry.space_group_name_H-M   'P 1'
#
loop_
_entity.id
_entity.type
_entity.pdbx_description
1 polymer ?
#
loop_
_entity_poly.entity_id
_entity_poly.type
_entity_poly.pdbx_seq_one_letter_code
_entity_poly.pdbx_strand_id
1 'polypeptide(L)'
;DYDALHKDYSESVDALQRAIVVLKKQASDRPQAPSLTQLSALTELNLIPKEAKRAIDAFLALDPVEGLAVTAPEAYGYEFQSHGVIEMLEGLLDKFIGQRTDLEKEEANTQHAYEMLMQDLKAQIEQATQDRTEKAETKAKKLQAKADAESDKADTTSTRDADQKYLNDLTATCEQKAS
;
A
#
# COMPACT_ATOMS: atom_id res chain seq x y z
N ASP A 1 -8.01 7.43 -3.23
CA ASP A 1 -9.00 6.59 -3.93
C ASP A 1 -9.45 5.39 -3.11
N TYR A 2 -8.53 4.58 -2.55
CA TYR A 2 -8.88 3.50 -1.61
C TYR A 2 -9.83 3.95 -0.49
N ASP A 3 -9.46 4.98 0.28
CA ASP A 3 -10.26 5.44 1.43
C ASP A 3 -11.69 5.85 1.06
N ALA A 4 -11.86 6.52 -0.07
CA ALA A 4 -13.17 6.97 -0.54
C ALA A 4 -14.03 5.77 -0.94
N LEU A 5 -13.47 4.84 -1.72
CA LEU A 5 -14.19 3.66 -2.17
C LEU A 5 -14.48 2.68 -1.02
N HIS A 6 -13.52 2.49 -0.10
CA HIS A 6 -13.68 1.70 1.12
C HIS A 6 -14.79 2.26 2.01
N LYS A 7 -14.83 3.59 2.17
CA LYS A 7 -15.90 4.29 2.88
C LYS A 7 -17.25 4.08 2.22
N ASP A 8 -17.35 4.27 0.91
CA ASP A 8 -18.60 4.08 0.16
C ASP A 8 -19.13 2.65 0.31
N TYR A 9 -18.25 1.63 0.23
CA TYR A 9 -18.63 0.23 0.48
C TYR A 9 -19.03 0.00 1.93
N SER A 10 -18.31 0.55 2.89
CA SER A 10 -18.60 0.38 4.31
C SER A 10 -19.94 0.98 4.73
N GLU A 11 -20.23 2.20 4.28
CA GLU A 11 -21.51 2.87 4.51
C GLU A 11 -22.65 2.11 3.81
N SER A 12 -22.42 1.61 2.59
CA SER A 12 -23.43 0.82 1.87
C SER A 12 -23.71 -0.53 2.51
N VAL A 13 -22.68 -1.21 3.03
CA VAL A 13 -22.84 -2.48 3.77
C VAL A 13 -23.65 -2.26 5.06
N ASP A 14 -23.33 -1.24 5.86
CA ASP A 14 -24.06 -0.94 7.10
C ASP A 14 -25.52 -0.56 6.81
N ALA A 15 -25.77 0.26 5.80
CA ALA A 15 -27.12 0.65 5.41
C ALA A 15 -27.94 -0.57 4.93
N LEU A 16 -27.35 -1.44 4.09
CA LEU A 16 -27.99 -2.67 3.62
C LEU A 16 -28.33 -3.61 4.78
N GLN A 17 -27.40 -3.82 5.72
CA GLN A 17 -27.64 -4.65 6.91
C GLN A 17 -28.81 -4.12 7.75
N ARG A 18 -28.86 -2.82 7.99
CA ARG A 18 -29.96 -2.19 8.75
C ARG A 18 -31.29 -2.33 8.02
N ALA A 19 -31.32 -2.06 6.72
CA ALA A 19 -32.51 -2.18 5.89
C ALA A 19 -33.07 -3.61 5.86
N ILE A 20 -32.21 -4.62 5.67
CA ILE A 20 -32.60 -6.04 5.67
C ILE A 20 -33.17 -6.44 7.03
N VAL A 21 -32.56 -6.02 8.14
CA VAL A 21 -33.06 -6.32 9.49
C VAL A 21 -34.45 -5.72 9.73
N VAL A 22 -34.69 -4.48 9.29
CA VAL A 22 -36.00 -3.83 9.41
C VAL A 22 -37.04 -4.55 8.56
N LEU A 23 -36.73 -4.89 7.31
CA LEU A 23 -37.63 -5.62 6.42
C LEU A 23 -38.00 -7.00 6.96
N LYS A 24 -37.03 -7.78 7.44
CA LYS A 24 -37.29 -9.11 8.04
C LYS A 24 -38.18 -9.04 9.28
N LYS A 25 -38.01 -8.00 10.10
CA LYS A 25 -38.87 -7.77 11.28
C LYS A 25 -40.29 -7.39 10.87
N GLN A 26 -40.45 -6.49 9.91
CA GLN A 26 -41.77 -6.09 9.40
C GLN A 26 -42.52 -7.22 8.69
N ALA A 27 -41.80 -8.12 7.99
CA ALA A 27 -42.40 -9.31 7.41
C ALA A 27 -42.98 -10.26 8.49
N SER A 28 -42.48 -10.17 9.74
CA SER A 28 -42.86 -11.07 10.84
C SER A 28 -43.88 -10.45 11.83
N ASP A 29 -43.78 -9.16 12.16
CA ASP A 29 -44.63 -8.47 13.14
C ASP A 29 -45.45 -7.34 12.50
N ARG A 30 -46.78 -7.50 12.44
CA ARG A 30 -47.72 -6.63 11.71
C ARG A 30 -48.57 -5.59 12.49
N PRO A 31 -48.40 -5.29 13.79
CA PRO A 31 -49.40 -4.44 14.47
C PRO A 31 -49.19 -2.92 14.36
N GLN A 32 -48.02 -2.41 13.98
CA GLN A 32 -47.74 -0.98 13.82
C GLN A 32 -46.63 -0.86 12.76
N ALA A 33 -46.87 -0.30 11.57
CA ALA A 33 -45.82 -0.18 10.55
C ALA A 33 -44.71 0.78 11.06
N PRO A 34 -43.49 0.30 11.41
CA PRO A 34 -42.39 1.23 11.63
C PRO A 34 -42.04 1.86 10.27
N SER A 35 -41.60 3.12 10.28
CA SER A 35 -41.26 3.85 9.06
C SER A 35 -40.26 3.08 8.19
N LEU A 36 -40.57 2.86 6.91
CA LEU A 36 -39.65 2.28 5.89
C LEU A 36 -38.52 3.26 5.46
N THR A 37 -38.19 4.21 6.32
CA THR A 37 -37.21 5.28 6.05
C THR A 37 -35.79 4.76 5.85
N GLN A 38 -35.46 3.58 6.39
CA GLN A 38 -34.18 2.92 6.13
C GLN A 38 -34.07 2.44 4.68
N LEU A 39 -35.18 2.11 4.03
CA LEU A 39 -35.19 1.71 2.62
C LEU A 39 -35.02 2.91 1.69
N SER A 40 -35.65 4.05 2.00
CA SER A 40 -35.42 5.29 1.25
C SER A 40 -33.97 5.77 1.38
N ALA A 41 -33.32 5.55 2.52
CA ALA A 41 -31.89 5.90 2.68
C ALA A 41 -30.98 5.11 1.72
N LEU A 42 -31.36 3.90 1.30
CA LEU A 42 -30.59 3.12 0.33
C LEU A 42 -30.60 3.74 -1.07
N THR A 43 -31.66 4.46 -1.43
CA THR A 43 -31.77 5.07 -2.78
C THR A 43 -30.87 6.30 -2.93
N GLU A 44 -30.43 6.88 -1.81
CA GLU A 44 -29.46 7.99 -1.76
C GLU A 44 -28.01 7.53 -1.92
N LEU A 45 -27.71 6.25 -1.68
CA LEU A 45 -26.35 5.72 -1.77
C LEU A 45 -25.87 5.57 -3.22
N ASN A 46 -24.62 5.95 -3.48
CA ASN A 46 -24.05 5.96 -4.83
C ASN A 46 -23.81 4.56 -5.39
N LEU A 47 -23.44 3.60 -4.55
CA LEU A 47 -23.08 2.24 -5.00
C LEU A 47 -24.30 1.37 -5.32
N ILE A 48 -25.49 1.71 -4.80
CA ILE A 48 -26.70 0.92 -5.03
C ILE A 48 -27.10 1.01 -6.51
N PRO A 49 -27.24 -0.14 -7.22
CA PRO A 49 -27.60 -0.15 -8.64
C PRO A 49 -28.95 0.51 -8.91
N LYS A 50 -29.10 1.13 -10.09
CA LYS A 50 -30.33 1.84 -10.47
C LYS A 50 -31.54 0.90 -10.48
N GLU A 51 -31.32 -0.35 -10.85
CA GLU A 51 -32.33 -1.42 -10.86
C GLU A 51 -32.83 -1.71 -9.43
N ALA A 52 -31.91 -1.77 -8.47
CA ALA A 52 -32.24 -1.96 -7.06
C ALA A 52 -32.96 -0.75 -6.46
N LYS A 53 -32.54 0.48 -6.82
CA LYS A 53 -33.24 1.71 -6.42
C LYS A 53 -34.69 1.71 -6.91
N ARG A 54 -34.91 1.36 -8.19
CA ARG A 54 -36.26 1.25 -8.77
C ARG A 54 -37.12 0.19 -8.09
N ALA A 55 -36.52 -0.96 -7.73
CA ALA A 55 -37.24 -2.01 -7.01
C ALA A 55 -37.64 -1.57 -5.59
N ILE A 56 -36.76 -0.85 -4.89
CA ILE A 56 -37.04 -0.24 -3.58
C ILE A 56 -38.13 0.82 -3.71
N ASP A 57 -38.04 1.73 -4.68
CA ASP A 57 -39.04 2.78 -4.90
C ASP A 57 -40.42 2.19 -5.23
N ALA A 58 -40.46 1.15 -6.06
CA ALA A 58 -41.69 0.43 -6.38
C ALA A 58 -42.29 -0.25 -5.14
N PHE A 59 -41.46 -0.83 -4.27
CA PHE A 59 -41.87 -1.43 -3.01
C PHE A 59 -42.39 -0.39 -2.01
N LEU A 60 -41.77 0.78 -1.91
CA LEU A 60 -42.23 1.89 -1.08
C LEU A 60 -43.54 2.50 -1.58
N ALA A 61 -43.76 2.52 -2.89
CA ALA A 61 -44.99 3.02 -3.51
C ALA A 61 -46.20 2.07 -3.37
N LEU A 62 -45.97 0.82 -2.96
CA LEU A 62 -47.01 -0.20 -2.73
C LEU A 62 -47.67 -0.09 -1.34
N ASP A 63 -47.25 0.85 -0.49
CA ASP A 63 -47.88 1.10 0.81
C ASP A 63 -49.33 1.61 0.60
N PRO A 64 -50.36 0.94 1.14
CA PRO A 64 -51.74 1.32 0.87
C PRO A 64 -52.07 2.62 1.58
N VAL A 65 -52.59 3.55 0.79
CA VAL A 65 -53.37 4.72 1.22
C VAL A 65 -54.21 4.36 2.45
N GLU A 66 -54.02 5.09 3.55
CA GLU A 66 -54.91 5.06 4.71
C GLU A 66 -56.37 5.02 4.28
N GLY A 67 -57.11 3.97 4.67
CA GLY A 67 -58.56 4.07 4.76
C GLY A 67 -59.44 2.96 4.20
N LEU A 68 -58.93 1.80 3.78
CA LEU A 68 -59.80 0.67 3.42
C LEU A 68 -59.34 -0.64 4.06
N ALA A 69 -59.88 -0.91 5.24
CA ALA A 69 -59.89 -2.24 5.83
C ALA A 69 -60.62 -3.21 4.89
N VAL A 70 -59.88 -3.98 4.10
CA VAL A 70 -60.42 -5.11 3.35
C VAL A 70 -59.65 -6.37 3.72
N THR A 71 -60.40 -7.32 4.25
CA THR A 71 -59.99 -8.66 4.66
C THR A 71 -59.43 -9.47 3.48
N ALA A 72 -58.11 -9.77 3.49
CA ALA A 72 -57.31 -10.78 2.73
C ALA A 72 -57.60 -10.93 1.21
N PRO A 73 -56.62 -10.70 0.28
CA PRO A 73 -55.39 -11.49 0.09
C PRO A 73 -54.11 -10.64 -0.12
N GLU A 74 -54.21 -9.31 0.00
CA GLU A 74 -53.12 -8.35 -0.24
C GLU A 74 -51.94 -8.56 0.72
N ALA A 75 -52.23 -9.04 1.93
CA ALA A 75 -51.24 -9.46 2.92
C ALA A 75 -50.25 -10.52 2.39
N TYR A 76 -50.70 -11.43 1.53
CA TYR A 76 -49.88 -12.51 0.94
C TYR A 76 -49.01 -11.98 -0.21
N GLY A 77 -49.53 -11.00 -0.97
CA GLY A 77 -48.78 -10.30 -2.01
C GLY A 77 -47.63 -9.47 -1.44
N TYR A 78 -47.87 -8.75 -0.33
CA TYR A 78 -46.84 -7.99 0.36
C TYR A 78 -45.74 -8.88 0.95
N GLU A 79 -46.10 -10.00 1.58
CA GLU A 79 -45.12 -10.95 2.13
C GLU A 79 -44.23 -11.54 1.03
N PHE A 80 -44.84 -11.98 -0.08
CA PHE A 80 -44.12 -12.49 -1.25
C PHE A 80 -43.22 -11.42 -1.91
N GLN A 81 -43.70 -10.18 -2.04
CA GLN A 81 -42.92 -9.07 -2.59
C GLN A 81 -41.77 -8.64 -1.66
N SER A 82 -42.02 -8.61 -0.34
CA SER A 82 -40.99 -8.30 0.65
C SER A 82 -39.87 -9.34 0.64
N HIS A 83 -40.19 -10.62 0.42
CA HIS A 83 -39.19 -11.67 0.31
C HIS A 83 -38.25 -11.46 -0.89
N GLY A 84 -38.79 -11.14 -2.08
CA GLY A 84 -37.97 -10.87 -3.27
C GLY A 84 -37.08 -9.63 -3.14
N VAL A 85 -37.56 -8.57 -2.45
CA VAL A 85 -36.73 -7.39 -2.17
C VAL A 85 -35.65 -7.70 -1.14
N ILE A 86 -35.96 -8.51 -0.11
CA ILE A 86 -34.97 -8.97 0.87
C ILE A 86 -33.86 -9.77 0.20
N GLU A 87 -34.19 -10.75 -0.65
CA GLU A 87 -33.19 -11.56 -1.37
C GLU A 87 -32.28 -10.69 -2.25
N MET A 88 -32.85 -9.70 -2.95
CA MET A 88 -32.07 -8.75 -3.75
C MET A 88 -31.09 -7.93 -2.88
N LEU A 89 -31.56 -7.43 -1.74
CA LEU A 89 -30.71 -6.64 -0.83
C LEU A 89 -29.62 -7.49 -0.19
N GLU A 90 -29.91 -8.75 0.16
CA GLU A 90 -28.93 -9.71 0.66
C GLU A 90 -27.85 -10.02 -0.38
N GLY A 91 -28.23 -10.25 -1.65
CA GLY A 91 -27.26 -10.45 -2.73
C GLY A 91 -26.36 -9.23 -2.97
N LEU A 92 -26.90 -8.01 -2.82
CA LEU A 92 -26.10 -6.78 -2.87
C LEU A 92 -25.16 -6.64 -1.67
N LEU A 93 -25.64 -6.99 -0.48
CA LEU A 93 -24.85 -6.98 0.75
C LEU A 93 -23.64 -7.92 0.62
N ASP A 94 -23.87 -9.16 0.21
CA ASP A 94 -22.80 -10.15 0.01
C ASP A 94 -21.77 -9.67 -1.01
N LYS A 95 -22.25 -9.09 -2.13
CA LYS A 95 -21.36 -8.54 -3.16
C LYS A 95 -20.52 -7.38 -2.63
N PHE A 96 -21.09 -6.46 -1.86
CA PHE A 96 -20.35 -5.32 -1.32
C PHE A 96 -19.38 -5.71 -0.21
N ILE A 97 -19.73 -6.69 0.62
CA ILE A 97 -18.78 -7.28 1.59
C ILE A 97 -17.60 -7.89 0.85
N GLY A 98 -17.86 -8.66 -0.22
CA GLY A 98 -16.81 -9.24 -1.06
C GLY A 98 -15.90 -8.17 -1.67
N GLN A 99 -16.49 -7.18 -2.33
CA GLN A 99 -15.72 -6.08 -2.95
C GLN A 99 -14.91 -5.26 -1.94
N ARG A 100 -15.45 -5.00 -0.74
CA ARG A 100 -14.69 -4.33 0.33
C ARG A 100 -13.52 -5.19 0.80
N THR A 101 -13.75 -6.48 0.99
CA THR A 101 -12.70 -7.41 1.44
C THR A 101 -11.59 -7.54 0.41
N ASP A 102 -11.93 -7.63 -0.87
CA ASP A 102 -10.95 -7.65 -1.96
C ASP A 102 -10.17 -6.33 -2.01
N LEU A 103 -10.84 -5.19 -1.86
CA LEU A 103 -10.20 -3.88 -1.81
C LEU A 103 -9.19 -3.79 -0.65
N GLU A 104 -9.59 -4.19 0.56
CA GLU A 104 -8.73 -4.23 1.75
C GLU A 104 -7.51 -5.14 1.55
N LYS A 105 -7.71 -6.30 0.91
CA LYS A 105 -6.64 -7.25 0.61
C LYS A 105 -5.65 -6.68 -0.41
N GLU A 106 -6.14 -6.06 -1.47
CA GLU A 106 -5.28 -5.41 -2.47
C GLU A 106 -4.47 -4.28 -1.83
N GLU A 107 -5.08 -3.44 -0.99
CA GLU A 107 -4.37 -2.38 -0.27
C GLU A 107 -3.33 -2.92 0.72
N ALA A 108 -3.64 -3.98 1.46
CA ALA A 108 -2.66 -4.62 2.33
C ALA A 108 -1.46 -5.18 1.53
N ASN A 109 -1.72 -5.77 0.36
CA ASN A 109 -0.67 -6.29 -0.51
C ASN A 109 0.19 -5.16 -1.10
N THR A 110 -0.42 -4.05 -1.54
CA THR A 110 0.32 -2.91 -2.09
C THR A 110 1.18 -2.23 -1.02
N GLN A 111 0.65 -2.05 0.20
CA GLN A 111 1.40 -1.52 1.33
C GLN A 111 2.58 -2.45 1.69
N HIS A 112 2.33 -3.74 1.79
CA HIS A 112 3.39 -4.71 2.08
C HIS A 112 4.50 -4.71 1.02
N ALA A 113 4.13 -4.71 -0.26
CA ALA A 113 5.09 -4.64 -1.36
C ALA A 113 5.91 -3.33 -1.33
N TYR A 114 5.26 -2.21 -1.01
CA TYR A 114 5.93 -0.92 -0.83
C TYR A 114 6.91 -0.94 0.34
N GLU A 115 6.52 -1.47 1.49
CA GLU A 115 7.38 -1.59 2.67
C GLU A 115 8.60 -2.46 2.38
N MET A 116 8.42 -3.61 1.72
CA MET A 116 9.53 -4.47 1.30
C MET A 116 10.50 -3.73 0.38
N LEU A 117 9.98 -3.01 -0.62
CA LEU A 117 10.81 -2.23 -1.55
C LEU A 117 11.58 -1.13 -0.81
N MET A 118 10.94 -0.44 0.14
CA MET A 118 11.58 0.60 0.95
C MET A 118 12.69 0.03 1.83
N GLN A 119 12.48 -1.14 2.43
CA GLN A 119 13.50 -1.83 3.23
C GLN A 119 14.70 -2.24 2.37
N ASP A 120 14.45 -2.83 1.19
CA ASP A 120 15.50 -3.23 0.26
C ASP A 120 16.31 -2.02 -0.23
N LEU A 121 15.64 -0.95 -0.66
CA LEU A 121 16.30 0.29 -1.07
C LEU A 121 17.15 0.89 0.06
N LYS A 122 16.66 0.86 1.30
CA LYS A 122 17.41 1.36 2.46
C LYS A 122 18.66 0.52 2.70
N ALA A 123 18.56 -0.80 2.63
CA ALA A 123 19.70 -1.70 2.76
C ALA A 123 20.74 -1.48 1.64
N GLN A 124 20.28 -1.31 0.39
CA GLN A 124 21.15 -1.00 -0.74
C GLN A 124 21.90 0.33 -0.55
N ILE A 125 21.21 1.37 -0.06
CA ILE A 125 21.83 2.68 0.22
C ILE A 125 22.89 2.56 1.32
N GLU A 126 22.60 1.81 2.38
CA GLU A 126 23.54 1.61 3.49
C GLU A 126 24.79 0.86 3.02
N GLN A 127 24.62 -0.26 2.30
CA GLN A 127 25.72 -1.03 1.75
C GLN A 127 26.56 -0.19 0.77
N ALA A 128 25.92 0.51 -0.16
CA ALA A 128 26.63 1.38 -1.11
C ALA A 128 27.41 2.51 -0.41
N THR A 129 26.88 3.01 0.71
CA THR A 129 27.56 4.04 1.52
C THR A 129 28.76 3.49 2.26
N GLN A 130 28.66 2.29 2.84
CA GLN A 130 29.79 1.58 3.46
C GLN A 130 30.88 1.29 2.43
N ASP A 131 30.52 0.65 1.31
CA ASP A 131 31.45 0.34 0.20
C ASP A 131 32.19 1.58 -0.29
N ARG A 132 31.48 2.71 -0.47
CA ARG A 132 32.07 3.98 -0.90
C ARG A 132 33.09 4.47 0.13
N THR A 133 32.76 4.37 1.41
CA THR A 133 33.62 4.82 2.51
C THR A 133 34.89 3.99 2.59
N GLU A 134 34.77 2.66 2.57
CA GLU A 134 35.91 1.75 2.57
C GLU A 134 36.82 1.94 1.35
N LYS A 135 36.22 2.14 0.16
CA LYS A 135 36.98 2.44 -1.07
C LYS A 135 37.70 3.79 -0.98
N ALA A 136 37.08 4.81 -0.38
CA ALA A 136 37.70 6.11 -0.18
C ALA A 136 38.89 6.02 0.79
N GLU A 137 38.74 5.32 1.91
CA GLU A 137 39.82 5.07 2.87
C GLU A 137 40.97 4.27 2.24
N THR A 138 40.64 3.21 1.51
CA THR A 138 41.64 2.39 0.80
C THR A 138 42.39 3.22 -0.23
N LYS A 139 41.69 4.09 -0.97
CA LYS A 139 42.30 5.01 -1.94
C LYS A 139 43.25 5.97 -1.24
N ALA A 140 42.85 6.59 -0.12
CA ALA A 140 43.70 7.47 0.67
C ALA A 140 44.98 6.74 1.14
N LYS A 141 44.85 5.55 1.73
CA LYS A 141 46.00 4.73 2.18
C LYS A 141 46.94 4.40 1.02
N LYS A 142 46.41 4.03 -0.15
CA LYS A 142 47.24 3.73 -1.33
C LYS A 142 47.94 4.97 -1.89
N LEU A 143 47.30 6.13 -1.86
CA LEU A 143 47.93 7.39 -2.29
C LEU A 143 49.07 7.77 -1.35
N GLN A 144 48.88 7.62 -0.03
CA GLN A 144 49.95 7.86 0.94
C GLN A 144 51.13 6.90 0.71
N ALA A 145 50.87 5.59 0.64
CA ALA A 145 51.92 4.60 0.42
C ALA A 145 52.68 4.82 -0.90
N LYS A 146 51.98 5.29 -1.95
CA LYS A 146 52.62 5.68 -3.21
C LYS A 146 53.56 6.86 -3.00
N ALA A 147 53.11 7.92 -2.31
CA ALA A 147 53.93 9.11 -2.05
C ALA A 147 55.17 8.76 -1.22
N ASP A 148 55.01 7.93 -0.18
CA ASP A 148 56.12 7.46 0.66
C ASP A 148 57.14 6.68 -0.19
N ALA A 149 56.68 5.73 -1.01
CA ALA A 149 57.56 4.95 -1.89
C ALA A 149 58.25 5.80 -2.97
N GLU A 150 57.59 6.84 -3.49
CA GLU A 150 58.20 7.80 -4.41
C GLU A 150 59.29 8.63 -3.73
N SER A 151 59.08 9.03 -2.46
CA SER A 151 60.08 9.72 -1.64
C SER A 151 61.29 8.82 -1.36
N ASP A 152 61.06 7.60 -0.86
CA ASP A 152 62.12 6.63 -0.56
C ASP A 152 62.99 6.33 -1.79
N LYS A 153 62.34 6.20 -2.96
CA LYS A 153 63.05 6.01 -4.23
C LYS A 153 63.94 7.21 -4.57
N ALA A 154 63.46 8.43 -4.37
CA ALA A 154 64.22 9.64 -4.63
C ALA A 154 65.45 9.72 -3.71
N ASP A 155 65.26 9.51 -2.40
CA ASP A 155 66.33 9.54 -1.40
C ASP A 155 67.38 8.45 -1.64
N THR A 156 66.92 7.22 -1.95
CA THR A 156 67.80 6.10 -2.29
C THR A 156 68.61 6.38 -3.56
N THR A 157 67.96 6.97 -4.58
CA THR A 157 68.64 7.33 -5.84
C THR A 157 69.70 8.40 -5.59
N SER A 158 69.37 9.44 -4.83
CA SER A 158 70.30 10.51 -4.46
C SER A 158 71.50 9.97 -3.67
N THR A 159 71.26 9.08 -2.70
CA THR A 159 72.32 8.47 -1.88
C THR A 159 73.24 7.61 -2.73
N ARG A 160 72.68 6.73 -3.57
CA ARG A 160 73.44 5.91 -4.52
C ARG A 160 74.31 6.76 -5.44
N ASP A 161 73.78 7.86 -5.98
CA ASP A 161 74.52 8.72 -6.90
C ASP A 161 75.68 9.44 -6.19
N ALA A 162 75.48 9.85 -4.93
CA ALA A 162 76.54 10.40 -4.10
C ALA A 162 77.64 9.35 -3.79
N ASP A 163 77.26 8.13 -3.43
CA ASP A 163 78.18 7.03 -3.16
C ASP A 163 78.97 6.63 -4.41
N GLN A 164 78.32 6.58 -5.57
CA GLN A 164 78.99 6.29 -6.84
C GLN A 164 80.02 7.37 -7.18
N LYS A 165 79.69 8.64 -6.94
CA LYS A 165 80.64 9.75 -7.12
C LYS A 165 81.83 9.61 -6.17
N TYR A 166 81.58 9.36 -4.89
CA TYR A 166 82.64 9.15 -3.90
C TYR A 166 83.55 7.97 -4.27
N LEU A 167 82.98 6.85 -4.71
CA LEU A 167 83.75 5.69 -5.15
C LEU A 167 84.62 6.01 -6.37
N ASN A 168 84.10 6.76 -7.34
CA ASN A 168 84.87 7.19 -8.51
C ASN A 168 86.05 8.10 -8.09
N ASP A 169 85.79 9.10 -7.26
CA ASP A 169 86.80 10.05 -6.76
C ASP A 169 87.89 9.32 -5.94
N LEU A 170 87.49 8.37 -5.10
CA LEU A 170 88.41 7.53 -4.31
C LEU A 170 89.26 6.64 -5.20
N THR A 171 88.66 6.02 -6.21
CA THR A 171 89.37 5.15 -7.18
C THR A 171 90.44 5.95 -7.92
N ALA A 172 90.08 7.11 -8.47
CA ALA A 172 91.02 8.01 -9.16
C ALA A 172 92.17 8.46 -8.25
N THR A 173 91.87 8.78 -6.98
CA THR A 173 92.88 9.16 -5.98
C THR A 173 93.86 8.01 -5.71
N CYS A 174 93.36 6.78 -5.58
CA CYS A 174 94.19 5.60 -5.37
C CYS A 174 95.10 5.32 -6.58
N GLU A 175 94.57 5.39 -7.80
CA GLU A 175 95.34 5.21 -9.03
C GLU A 175 96.46 6.25 -9.16
N GLN A 176 96.16 7.52 -8.87
CA GLN A 176 97.15 8.60 -8.89
C GLN A 176 98.26 8.38 -7.86
N LYS A 177 97.94 7.86 -6.67
CA LYS A 177 98.93 7.58 -5.62
C LYS A 177 99.77 6.34 -5.87
N ALA A 178 99.29 5.40 -6.69
CA ALA A 178 99.99 4.16 -7.04
C ALA A 178 100.94 4.31 -8.24
N SER A 179 100.93 5.48 -8.90
CA SER A 179 101.79 5.86 -10.02
C SER A 179 103.06 6.57 -9.55
#